data_AF-A0A2N4YTL2-F1
#
_entry.id   AF-A0A2N4YTL2-F1
#
_cell.length_a   1.000
_cell.length_b   1.000
_cell.length_c   1.000
_cell.angle_alpha   90.00
_cell.angle_beta   90.00
_cell.angle_gamma   90.00
#
_symmetry.space_group_name_H-M   'P 1'
#
loop_
_entity.id
_entity.type
_entity.pdbx_description
1 polymer ?
#
loop_
_entity_poly.entity_id
_entity_poly.type
_entity_poly.pdbx_seq_one_letter_code
_entity_poly.pdbx_strand_id
1 'polypeptide(L)'
;ASEGELLAQVEPEDLIKFGLIPEFIGRLPVVATLNELSEEALIQILKEPKNALTKQYQALFSLEGAELEFRDEALDAIAKKAMARKTGARGLRSIVEAALLDTMYDLPSMDDVEKVVIDESVIEGQSKPLLIYGKPEAQQASGE
;
A
#
# COMPACT_ATOMS: atom_id res chain seq x y z
N ALA A 1 -22.58 -6.72 -17.15
CA ALA A 1 -22.35 -5.42 -16.52
C ALA A 1 -21.42 -5.65 -15.33
N SER A 2 -20.38 -4.83 -15.17
CA SER A 2 -19.59 -4.83 -13.93
C SER A 2 -20.46 -4.38 -12.74
N GLU A 3 -20.08 -4.68 -11.50
CA GLU A 3 -20.84 -4.21 -10.33
C GLU A 3 -20.98 -2.68 -10.32
N GLY A 4 -19.94 -1.95 -10.75
CA GLY A 4 -19.99 -0.49 -10.89
C GLY A 4 -21.03 0.00 -11.92
N GLU A 5 -21.13 -0.67 -13.07
CA GLU A 5 -22.13 -0.35 -14.10
C GLU A 5 -23.56 -0.63 -13.63
N LEU A 6 -23.75 -1.65 -12.77
CA LEU A 6 -25.03 -1.93 -12.16
C LEU A 6 -25.40 -0.85 -11.13
N LEU A 7 -24.44 -0.48 -10.27
CA LEU A 7 -24.64 0.58 -9.28
C LEU A 7 -24.95 1.94 -9.94
N ALA A 8 -24.36 2.23 -11.11
CA ALA A 8 -24.64 3.45 -11.88
C ALA A 8 -26.09 3.57 -12.38
N GLN A 9 -26.85 2.46 -12.38
CA GLN A 9 -28.26 2.42 -12.78
C GLN A 9 -29.21 2.47 -11.58
N VAL A 10 -28.72 2.74 -10.37
CA VAL A 10 -29.55 2.76 -9.16
C VAL A 10 -30.63 3.83 -9.24
N GLU A 11 -31.87 3.44 -8.99
CA GLU A 11 -33.00 4.35 -8.90
C GLU A 11 -33.47 4.52 -7.44
N PRO A 12 -34.15 5.63 -7.09
CA PRO A 12 -34.69 5.83 -5.75
C PRO A 12 -35.59 4.69 -5.25
N GLU A 13 -36.31 4.02 -6.15
CA GLU A 13 -37.16 2.87 -5.81
C GLU A 13 -36.36 1.67 -5.28
N ASP A 14 -35.12 1.48 -5.74
CA ASP A 14 -34.25 0.40 -5.28
C ASP A 14 -33.80 0.66 -3.84
N LEU A 15 -33.51 1.93 -3.52
CA LEU A 15 -33.17 2.37 -2.17
C LEU A 15 -34.35 2.21 -1.20
N ILE A 16 -35.58 2.45 -1.66
CA ILE A 16 -36.81 2.20 -0.87
C ILE A 16 -36.96 0.70 -0.61
N LYS A 17 -36.83 -0.15 -1.64
CA LYS A 17 -36.88 -1.62 -1.50
C LYS A 17 -35.77 -2.14 -0.57
N PHE A 18 -34.61 -1.49 -0.55
CA PHE A 18 -33.50 -1.79 0.36
C PHE A 18 -33.81 -1.43 1.83
N GLY A 19 -34.77 -0.53 2.07
CA GLY A 19 -35.25 -0.18 3.41
C GLY A 19 -35.05 1.29 3.82
N LEU A 20 -34.60 2.16 2.92
CA LEU A 20 -34.51 3.59 3.18
C LEU A 20 -35.91 4.23 3.06
N ILE A 21 -36.24 5.16 3.95
CA ILE A 21 -37.55 5.82 3.95
C ILE A 21 -37.65 6.87 2.81
N PRO A 22 -38.81 7.00 2.14
CA PRO A 22 -38.98 7.93 1.01
C PRO A 22 -38.67 9.39 1.36
N GLU A 23 -39.01 9.84 2.56
CA GLU A 23 -38.77 11.22 3.02
C GLU A 23 -37.28 11.54 3.15
N PHE A 24 -36.45 10.53 3.46
CA PHE A 24 -35.01 10.67 3.57
C PHE A 24 -34.37 10.74 2.19
N ILE A 25 -34.75 9.83 1.28
CA ILE A 25 -34.24 9.81 -0.10
C ILE A 25 -34.64 11.09 -0.85
N GLY A 26 -35.86 11.60 -0.61
CA GLY A 26 -36.32 12.86 -1.21
C GLY A 26 -35.50 14.09 -0.81
N ARG A 27 -34.70 14.02 0.26
CA ARG A 27 -33.77 15.10 0.68
C ARG A 27 -32.37 14.94 0.10
N LEU A 28 -32.10 13.85 -0.62
CA LEU A 28 -30.80 13.53 -1.22
C LEU A 28 -30.96 13.41 -2.75
N PRO A 29 -31.12 14.53 -3.48
CA PRO A 29 -31.37 14.52 -4.92
C PRO A 29 -30.14 14.15 -5.77
N VAL A 30 -28.95 14.07 -5.15
CA VAL A 30 -27.69 13.77 -5.84
C VAL A 30 -27.21 12.38 -5.43
N VAL A 31 -27.06 11.50 -6.41
CA VAL A 31 -26.50 10.15 -6.24
C VAL A 31 -25.17 10.09 -6.97
N ALA A 32 -24.15 9.57 -6.29
CA ALA A 32 -22.85 9.29 -6.86
C ALA A 32 -22.47 7.85 -6.53
N THR A 33 -22.11 7.07 -7.55
CA THR A 33 -21.69 5.68 -7.40
C THR A 33 -20.17 5.60 -7.55
N LEU A 34 -19.57 4.64 -6.87
CA LEU A 34 -18.14 4.37 -6.97
C LEU A 34 -17.93 3.06 -7.72
N ASN A 35 -16.97 3.05 -8.63
CA ASN A 35 -16.53 1.84 -9.30
C ASN A 35 -15.61 1.03 -8.38
N GLU A 36 -15.50 -0.27 -8.68
CA GLU A 36 -14.49 -1.12 -8.05
C GLU A 36 -13.08 -0.60 -8.35
N LEU A 37 -12.17 -0.84 -7.41
CA LEU A 37 -10.77 -0.47 -7.57
C LEU A 37 -10.11 -1.40 -8.60
N SER A 38 -9.48 -0.82 -9.62
CA SER A 38 -8.58 -1.55 -10.52
C SER A 38 -7.22 -1.78 -9.87
N GLU A 39 -6.45 -2.72 -10.43
CA GLU A 39 -5.05 -2.95 -10.04
C GLU A 39 -4.22 -1.65 -10.14
N GLU A 40 -4.36 -0.92 -11.25
CA GLU A 40 -3.71 0.38 -11.45
C GLU A 40 -4.11 1.42 -10.39
N ALA A 41 -5.39 1.46 -10.01
CA ALA A 41 -5.86 2.37 -8.97
C ALA A 41 -5.24 2.03 -7.60
N LEU A 42 -5.05 0.75 -7.29
CA LEU A 42 -4.38 0.33 -6.06
C LEU A 42 -2.89 0.73 -6.04
N ILE A 43 -2.18 0.56 -7.17
CA ILE A 43 -0.79 0.99 -7.31
C ILE A 43 -0.68 2.51 -7.12
N GLN A 44 -1.58 3.28 -7.74
CA GLN A 44 -1.65 4.72 -7.55
C GLN A 44 -1.88 5.08 -6.07
N ILE A 45 -2.79 4.41 -5.37
CA ILE A 45 -3.04 4.61 -3.94
C ILE A 45 -1.77 4.34 -3.10
N LEU A 46 -0.94 3.37 -3.51
CA LEU A 46 0.31 3.04 -2.82
C LEU A 46 1.40 4.11 -3.01
N LYS A 47 1.40 4.87 -4.12
CA LYS A 47 2.53 5.76 -4.52
C LYS A 47 2.19 7.25 -4.54
N GLU A 48 1.04 7.63 -5.11
CA GLU A 48 0.73 9.01 -5.47
C GLU A 48 0.24 9.88 -4.30
N PRO A 49 -0.73 9.46 -3.47
CA PRO A 49 -1.25 10.30 -2.39
C PRO A 49 -0.16 10.86 -1.48
N LYS A 50 -0.39 12.05 -0.93
CA LYS A 50 0.53 12.64 0.06
C LYS A 50 0.73 11.72 1.26
N ASN A 51 -0.34 11.06 1.68
CA ASN A 51 -0.34 10.11 2.79
C ASN A 51 -0.38 8.65 2.28
N ALA A 52 0.28 8.35 1.17
CA ALA A 52 0.36 6.98 0.65
C ALA A 52 1.08 6.04 1.63
N LEU A 53 0.76 4.74 1.60
CA LEU A 53 1.34 3.76 2.52
C LEU A 53 2.86 3.66 2.39
N THR A 54 3.39 3.65 1.16
CA THR A 54 4.85 3.61 0.93
C THR A 54 5.54 4.78 1.61
N LYS A 55 5.03 6.01 1.44
CA LYS A 55 5.54 7.22 2.08
C LYS A 55 5.46 7.19 3.61
N GLN A 56 4.40 6.60 4.17
CA GLN A 56 4.28 6.41 5.61
C GLN A 56 5.39 5.50 6.15
N TYR A 57 5.64 4.36 5.50
CA TYR A 57 6.70 3.44 5.92
C TYR A 57 8.10 3.98 5.62
N GLN A 58 8.29 4.72 4.52
CA GLN A 58 9.53 5.44 4.24
C GLN A 58 9.88 6.44 5.33
N ALA A 59 8.89 7.23 5.76
CA ALA A 59 9.08 8.15 6.88
C ALA A 59 9.42 7.41 8.17
N LEU A 60 8.78 6.26 8.44
CA LEU A 60 9.06 5.44 9.62
C LEU A 60 10.50 4.90 9.62
N PHE A 61 10.96 4.32 8.50
CA PHE A 61 12.33 3.81 8.37
C PHE A 61 13.37 4.94 8.45
N SER A 62 13.04 6.12 7.92
CA SER A 62 13.92 7.29 8.02
C SER A 62 14.13 7.77 9.46
N LEU A 63 13.22 7.46 10.40
CA LEU A 63 13.42 7.76 11.82
C LEU A 63 14.48 6.85 12.45
N GLU A 64 14.66 5.64 11.91
CA GLU A 64 15.69 4.67 12.29
C GLU A 64 16.98 4.84 11.47
N GLY A 65 17.08 5.88 10.64
CA GLY A 65 18.27 6.17 9.84
C GLY A 65 18.42 5.35 8.56
N ALA A 66 17.40 4.59 8.15
CA ALA A 66 17.41 3.76 6.93
C ALA A 66 16.46 4.31 5.84
N GLU A 67 16.86 4.19 4.57
CA GLU A 67 15.98 4.44 3.42
C GLU A 67 15.16 3.18 3.09
N LEU A 68 13.86 3.33 2.82
CA LEU A 68 13.00 2.23 2.33
C LEU A 68 12.63 2.44 0.86
N GLU A 69 12.94 1.47 0.01
CA GLU A 69 12.59 1.49 -1.41
C GLU A 69 11.67 0.32 -1.76
N PHE A 70 10.54 0.63 -2.39
CA PHE A 70 9.68 -0.36 -3.03
C PHE A 70 9.94 -0.33 -4.52
N ARG A 71 10.31 -1.49 -5.09
CA ARG A 71 10.36 -1.63 -6.54
C ARG A 71 8.95 -1.66 -7.13
N ASP A 72 8.81 -1.24 -8.39
CA ASP A 72 7.50 -1.18 -9.04
C ASP A 72 6.85 -2.58 -9.10
N GLU A 73 7.62 -3.65 -9.30
CA GLU A 73 7.12 -5.04 -9.29
C GLU A 73 6.56 -5.45 -7.91
N ALA A 74 7.11 -4.91 -6.82
CA ALA A 74 6.57 -5.14 -5.48
C ALA A 74 5.20 -4.47 -5.32
N LEU A 75 5.02 -3.26 -5.86
CA LEU A 75 3.74 -2.55 -5.83
C LEU A 75 2.66 -3.30 -6.62
N ASP A 76 3.03 -3.83 -7.79
CA ASP A 76 2.16 -4.68 -8.61
C ASP A 76 1.73 -5.94 -7.84
N ALA A 77 2.68 -6.64 -7.21
CA ALA A 77 2.40 -7.83 -6.42
C ALA A 77 1.48 -7.53 -5.22
N ILE A 78 1.67 -6.39 -4.54
CA ILE A 78 0.78 -5.96 -3.45
C ILE A 78 -0.65 -5.74 -3.99
N ALA A 79 -0.79 -5.04 -5.12
CA ALA A 79 -2.09 -4.76 -5.73
C ALA A 79 -2.81 -6.05 -6.15
N LYS A 80 -2.13 -6.96 -6.85
CA LYS A 80 -2.68 -8.28 -7.24
C LYS A 80 -3.14 -9.09 -6.03
N LYS A 81 -2.33 -9.11 -4.96
CA LYS A 81 -2.65 -9.83 -3.72
C LYS A 81 -3.84 -9.21 -2.99
N ALA A 82 -3.99 -7.88 -3.01
CA ALA A 82 -5.16 -7.19 -2.44
C ALA A 82 -6.45 -7.49 -3.23
N MET A 83 -6.37 -7.50 -4.56
CA MET A 83 -7.48 -7.87 -5.44
C MET A 83 -7.92 -9.32 -5.20
N ALA A 84 -6.99 -10.26 -5.13
CA ALA A 84 -7.28 -11.67 -4.87
C ALA A 84 -8.00 -11.90 -3.52
N ARG A 85 -7.70 -11.05 -2.52
CA ARG A 85 -8.34 -11.10 -1.19
C ARG A 85 -9.71 -10.41 -1.13
N LYS A 86 -10.15 -9.72 -2.20
CA LYS A 86 -11.40 -8.93 -2.25
C LYS A 86 -11.55 -7.92 -1.10
N THR A 87 -10.43 -7.39 -0.60
CA THR A 87 -10.40 -6.42 0.50
C THR A 87 -10.24 -4.98 0.00
N GLY A 88 -9.98 -4.78 -1.30
CA GLY A 88 -9.73 -3.47 -1.92
C GLY A 88 -8.56 -2.74 -1.26
N ALA A 89 -8.61 -1.39 -1.26
CA ALA A 89 -7.55 -0.55 -0.69
C ALA A 89 -7.29 -0.80 0.81
N ARG A 90 -8.29 -1.30 1.56
CA ARG A 90 -8.13 -1.61 2.99
C ARG A 90 -7.14 -2.76 3.23
N GLY A 91 -7.04 -3.69 2.28
CA GLY A 91 -6.12 -4.82 2.35
C GLY A 91 -4.65 -4.46 2.10
N LEU A 92 -4.38 -3.30 1.50
CA LEU A 92 -3.01 -2.91 1.15
C LEU A 92 -2.12 -2.78 2.40
N ARG A 93 -2.65 -2.19 3.47
CA ARG A 93 -1.88 -2.00 4.73
C ARG A 93 -1.44 -3.33 5.31
N SER A 94 -2.33 -4.31 5.42
CA SER A 94 -2.00 -5.59 6.05
C SER A 94 -1.00 -6.40 5.24
N ILE A 95 -0.97 -6.25 3.91
CA ILE A 95 0.02 -6.90 3.04
C ILE A 95 1.40 -6.28 3.26
N VAL A 96 1.48 -4.94 3.24
CA VAL A 96 2.75 -4.22 3.43
C VAL A 96 3.29 -4.45 4.84
N GLU A 97 2.44 -4.37 5.86
CA GLU A 97 2.83 -4.58 7.25
C GLU A 97 3.37 -5.99 7.48
N ALA A 98 2.71 -7.02 6.94
CA ALA A 98 3.20 -8.39 7.03
C ALA A 98 4.57 -8.58 6.34
N ALA A 99 4.82 -7.88 5.24
CA ALA A 99 6.11 -7.96 4.53
C ALA A 99 7.24 -7.24 5.27
N LEU A 100 6.92 -6.18 6.03
CA LEU A 100 7.90 -5.36 6.73
C LEU A 100 8.08 -5.72 8.21
N LEU A 101 7.18 -6.51 8.81
CA LEU A 101 7.12 -6.75 10.25
C LEU A 101 8.47 -7.21 10.82
N ASP A 102 9.04 -8.26 10.23
CA ASP A 102 10.31 -8.83 10.69
C ASP A 102 11.46 -7.82 10.55
N THR A 103 11.51 -7.11 9.42
CA THR A 103 12.55 -6.11 9.18
C THR A 103 12.43 -4.93 10.14
N MET A 104 11.22 -4.44 10.41
CA MET A 104 11.02 -3.37 11.40
C MET A 104 11.38 -3.80 12.82
N TYR A 105 11.22 -5.09 13.15
CA TYR A 105 11.60 -5.63 14.45
C TYR A 105 13.13 -5.71 14.60
N ASP A 106 13.81 -6.18 13.55
CA ASP A 106 15.26 -6.38 13.59
C ASP A 106 16.06 -5.08 13.35
N LEU A 107 15.52 -4.14 12.57
CA LEU A 107 16.23 -2.93 12.10
C LEU A 107 16.86 -2.09 13.24
N PRO A 108 16.17 -1.82 14.38
CA PRO A 108 16.79 -1.06 15.48
C PRO A 108 17.98 -1.76 16.15
N SER A 109 18.15 -3.07 15.92
CA SER A 109 19.26 -3.87 16.44
C SER A 109 20.35 -4.13 15.40
N MET A 110 20.17 -3.67 14.16
CA MET A 110 21.14 -3.84 13.07
C MET A 110 22.03 -2.60 12.96
N ASP A 111 23.33 -2.82 12.97
CA ASP A 111 24.30 -1.74 12.75
C ASP A 111 24.45 -1.46 11.24
N ASP A 112 24.64 -0.18 10.90
CA ASP A 112 25.03 0.31 9.56
C ASP A 112 24.09 -0.02 8.38
N VAL A 113 22.80 -0.27 8.63
CA VAL A 113 21.80 -0.42 7.54
C VAL A 113 21.45 0.96 6.97
N GLU A 114 21.90 1.23 5.74
CA GLU A 114 21.57 2.48 5.05
C GLU A 114 20.26 2.37 4.26
N LYS A 115 19.96 1.19 3.69
CA LYS A 115 18.82 1.04 2.79
C LYS A 115 18.21 -0.36 2.79
N VAL A 116 16.89 -0.40 2.72
CA VAL A 116 16.06 -1.61 2.65
C VAL A 116 15.29 -1.59 1.33
N VAL A 117 15.41 -2.65 0.54
CA VAL A 117 14.75 -2.77 -0.76
C VAL A 117 13.76 -3.94 -0.74
N ILE A 118 12.52 -3.64 -1.14
CA ILE A 118 11.41 -4.59 -1.25
C ILE A 118 11.14 -4.90 -2.72
N ASP A 119 11.15 -6.19 -3.06
CA ASP A 119 10.81 -6.71 -4.38
C ASP A 119 9.56 -7.61 -4.33
N GLU A 120 9.14 -8.13 -5.49
CA GLU A 120 7.99 -9.04 -5.61
C GLU A 120 8.12 -10.28 -4.72
N SER A 121 9.30 -10.89 -4.64
CA SER A 121 9.52 -12.14 -3.91
C SER A 121 9.32 -12.00 -2.40
N VAL A 122 9.62 -10.81 -1.86
CA VAL A 122 9.32 -10.46 -0.46
C VAL A 122 7.81 -10.41 -0.22
N ILE A 123 7.06 -9.78 -1.13
CA ILE A 123 5.59 -9.67 -1.03
C ILE A 123 4.92 -11.04 -1.13
N GLU A 124 5.50 -11.94 -1.92
CA GLU A 124 5.06 -13.33 -2.02
C GLU A 124 5.45 -14.19 -0.80
N GLY A 125 6.36 -13.69 0.06
CA GLY A 125 6.85 -14.40 1.24
C GLY A 125 7.89 -15.47 0.93
N GLN A 126 8.57 -15.36 -0.22
CA GLN A 126 9.58 -16.32 -0.69
C GLN A 126 11.00 -15.93 -0.25
N SER A 127 11.23 -14.64 0.00
CA SER A 127 12.53 -14.09 0.37
C SER A 127 12.39 -13.02 1.46
N LYS A 128 13.53 -12.63 2.05
CA LYS A 128 13.61 -11.49 2.96
C LYS A 128 14.00 -10.21 2.20
N PRO A 129 13.64 -9.02 2.70
CA PRO A 129 14.10 -7.74 2.15
C PRO A 129 15.62 -7.68 1.96
N LEU A 130 16.06 -7.03 0.88
CA LEU A 130 17.47 -6.79 0.63
C LEU A 130 17.95 -5.62 1.50
N LEU A 131 18.93 -5.89 2.34
CA LEU A 131 19.57 -4.88 3.20
C LEU A 131 20.89 -4.42 2.57
N ILE A 132 21.07 -3.11 2.46
CA ILE A 132 22.29 -2.48 1.98
C ILE A 132 22.94 -1.79 3.17
N TYR A 133 24.19 -2.20 3.44
CA TYR A 133 24.99 -1.67 4.53
C TYR A 133 25.93 -0.58 4.02
N GLY A 134 26.14 0.45 4.83
CA GLY A 134 27.12 1.49 4.57
C GLY A 134 28.52 0.90 4.48
N LYS A 135 29.34 1.41 3.54
CA LYS A 135 30.75 1.02 3.52
C LYS A 135 31.44 1.62 4.76
N PRO A 136 32.24 0.84 5.52
CA PRO A 136 33.13 1.46 6.49
C PRO A 136 34.06 2.42 5.74
N GLU A 137 34.18 3.66 6.23
CA GLU A 137 35.12 4.63 5.71
C GLU A 137 36.47 3.95 5.52
N ALA A 138 36.92 3.85 4.26
CA ALA A 138 38.27 3.41 3.97
C ALA A 138 39.20 4.43 4.62
N GLN A 139 39.78 4.04 5.75
CA GLN A 139 40.80 4.77 6.50
C GLN A 139 41.80 5.31 5.48
N GLN A 140 41.76 6.63 5.25
CA GLN A 140 42.78 7.30 4.47
C GLN A 140 44.09 7.04 5.22
N ALA A 141 44.90 6.16 4.66
CA ALA A 141 46.29 6.03 5.03
C ALA A 141 46.92 7.40 4.74
N SER A 142 47.01 8.23 5.77
CA SER A 142 47.92 9.38 5.79
C SER A 142 49.33 8.81 5.61
N GLY A 143 49.76 8.82 4.35
CA GLY A 143 51.17 8.76 4.01
C GLY A 143 51.83 10.10 4.36
N GLU A 144 53.01 9.97 4.95
CA GLU A 144 54.01 10.99 5.34
C GLU A 144 53.79 11.72 6.67
#